data_AF-A0A0K8RJQ7-F1
#
_entry.id   AF-A0A0K8RJQ7-F1
#
_cell.length_a   1.000
_cell.length_b   1.000
_cell.length_c   1.000
_cell.angle_alpha   90.00
_cell.angle_beta   90.00
_cell.angle_gamma   90.00
#
_symmetry.space_group_name_H-M   'P 1'
#
loop_
_entity.id
_entity.type
_entity.pdbx_description
1 polymer ?
#
loop_
_entity_poly.entity_id
_entity_poly.type
_entity_poly.pdbx_seq_one_letter_code
_entity_poly.pdbx_strand_id
1 'polypeptide(L)'
;MKLLLIAVVISIHSTGLLTTAKPRCEPPYNGGYGSQGGANVKEGWTFNKQTNHCQNAMYKSRCSSSQNCYHTRDECEEHCDPEVLELLKQLQ
;
A
#
# COMPACT_ATOMS: atom_id res chain seq x y z
N MET A 1 -34.88 17.41 27.00
CA MET A 1 -33.61 16.65 27.19
C MET A 1 -33.42 15.55 26.13
N LYS A 2 -33.82 15.78 24.86
CA LYS A 2 -33.74 14.78 23.78
C LYS A 2 -32.68 15.14 22.72
N LEU A 3 -32.29 16.41 22.66
CA LEU A 3 -31.30 16.96 21.71
C LEU A 3 -29.84 16.58 22.05
N LEU A 4 -29.53 16.38 23.34
CA LEU A 4 -28.17 16.03 23.78
C LEU A 4 -27.73 14.64 23.27
N LEU A 5 -28.67 13.70 23.17
CA LEU A 5 -28.39 12.34 22.69
C LEU A 5 -28.06 12.32 21.20
N ILE A 6 -28.70 13.19 20.41
CA ILE A 6 -28.45 13.28 18.96
C ILE A 6 -27.06 13.86 18.70
N ALA A 7 -26.64 14.87 19.47
CA ALA A 7 -25.30 15.45 19.37
C ALA A 7 -24.19 14.42 19.66
N VAL A 8 -24.37 13.56 20.67
CA VAL A 8 -23.40 12.51 21.03
C VAL A 8 -23.26 11.47 19.91
N VAL A 9 -24.35 11.06 19.26
CA VAL A 9 -24.31 10.06 18.18
C VAL A 9 -23.61 10.59 16.93
N ILE A 10 -23.80 11.88 16.59
CA ILE A 10 -23.13 12.51 15.44
C ILE A 10 -21.61 12.65 15.67
N SER A 11 -21.20 12.91 16.91
CA SER A 11 -19.78 13.05 17.28
C SER A 11 -18.98 11.73 17.22
N ILE A 12 -19.63 10.58 17.34
CA ILE A 12 -18.96 9.26 17.24
C ILE A 12 -18.74 8.87 15.78
N HIS A 13 -19.64 9.28 14.87
CA HIS A 13 -19.51 8.94 13.44
C HIS A 13 -18.49 9.80 12.69
N SER A 14 -18.06 10.93 13.27
CA SER A 14 -17.14 11.88 12.63
C SER A 14 -15.68 11.72 13.04
N THR A 15 -15.39 10.94 14.10
CA THR A 15 -14.00 10.62 14.53
C THR A 15 -13.36 9.47 13.76
N GLY A 16 -14.11 8.78 12.90
CA GLY A 16 -13.58 7.73 12.02
C GLY A 16 -12.88 8.24 10.75
N LEU A 17 -12.72 9.56 10.60
CA LEU A 17 -12.27 10.18 9.36
C LEU A 17 -10.77 10.53 9.44
N LEU A 18 -9.96 9.67 8.81
CA LEU A 18 -8.66 9.98 8.19
C LEU A 18 -7.43 10.05 9.10
N THR A 19 -7.02 8.91 9.65
CA THR A 19 -5.59 8.56 9.52
C THR A 19 -5.36 8.24 8.05
N THR A 20 -5.14 9.26 7.21
CA THR A 20 -4.54 9.03 5.89
C THR A 20 -3.10 8.61 6.16
N ALA A 21 -2.91 7.35 6.53
CA ALA A 21 -1.67 6.67 6.28
C ALA A 21 -1.39 6.90 4.79
N LYS A 22 -0.34 7.68 4.48
CA LYS A 22 0.17 7.88 3.11
C LYS A 22 0.01 6.55 2.35
N PRO A 23 -0.61 6.52 1.16
CA PRO A 23 -0.84 5.26 0.48
C PRO A 23 0.52 4.58 0.28
N ARG A 24 0.75 3.47 0.99
CA ARG A 24 1.97 2.66 0.85
C ARG A 24 2.13 2.12 -0.56
N CYS A 25 1.04 2.15 -1.32
CA CYS A 25 0.84 1.50 -2.60
C CYS A 25 0.71 2.50 -3.76
N GLU A 26 0.85 3.80 -3.51
CA GLU A 26 0.82 4.83 -4.56
C GLU A 26 1.85 5.95 -4.29
N PRO A 27 2.56 6.43 -5.32
CA PRO A 27 2.56 5.93 -6.71
C PRO A 27 3.27 4.57 -6.85
N PRO A 28 3.20 3.92 -8.02
CA PRO A 28 4.08 2.79 -8.35
C PRO A 28 5.54 3.19 -8.12
N TYR A 29 6.31 2.29 -7.51
CA TYR A 29 7.72 2.53 -7.24
C TYR A 29 8.47 2.66 -8.56
N ASN A 30 9.08 3.82 -8.77
CA ASN A 30 9.83 4.18 -9.97
C ASN A 30 11.34 3.89 -9.82
N GLY A 31 11.66 2.83 -9.07
CA GLY A 31 13.02 2.41 -8.72
C GLY A 31 14.00 2.33 -9.89
N GLY A 32 15.27 2.53 -9.55
CA GLY A 32 16.32 2.89 -10.49
C GLY A 32 16.49 1.92 -11.66
N TYR A 33 16.62 2.49 -12.86
CA TYR A 33 17.00 1.77 -14.07
C TYR A 33 18.41 1.19 -13.95
N GLY A 34 18.58 -0.04 -14.44
CA GLY A 34 19.90 -0.63 -14.64
C GLY A 34 20.74 0.22 -15.59
N SER A 35 22.01 0.45 -15.28
CA SER A 35 22.95 1.11 -16.20
C SER A 35 23.29 0.18 -17.38
N GLN A 36 23.84 0.76 -18.44
CA GLN A 36 24.43 0.01 -19.55
C GLN A 36 25.46 -0.99 -18.98
N GLY A 37 25.13 -2.29 -19.00
CA GLY A 37 25.89 -3.36 -18.33
C GLY A 37 25.13 -4.17 -17.26
N GLY A 38 23.88 -3.83 -16.92
CA GLY A 38 22.96 -4.71 -16.17
C GLY A 38 23.25 -4.98 -14.69
N ALA A 39 24.32 -4.44 -14.12
CA ALA A 39 24.91 -5.01 -12.90
C ALA A 39 24.61 -4.33 -11.55
N ASN A 40 23.61 -3.44 -11.42
CA ASN A 40 23.43 -2.67 -10.16
C ASN A 40 21.98 -2.56 -9.67
N VAL A 41 21.10 -3.45 -10.12
CA VAL A 41 19.70 -3.49 -9.67
C VAL A 41 19.33 -4.89 -9.22
N LYS A 42 18.39 -4.96 -8.28
CA LYS A 42 17.76 -6.17 -7.77
C LYS A 42 16.30 -6.16 -8.16
N GLU A 43 15.78 -7.35 -8.44
CA GLU A 43 14.36 -7.58 -8.68
C GLU A 43 13.56 -7.37 -7.39
N GLY A 44 12.40 -6.74 -7.51
CA GLY A 44 11.44 -6.52 -6.44
C GLY A 44 10.04 -6.33 -7.00
N TRP A 45 9.12 -5.87 -6.16
CA TRP A 45 7.70 -5.79 -6.48
C TRP A 45 7.12 -4.44 -6.08
N THR A 46 6.17 -3.96 -6.88
CA THR A 46 5.44 -2.72 -6.63
C THR A 46 3.98 -2.88 -6.99
N PHE A 47 3.09 -2.27 -6.22
CA PHE A 47 1.67 -2.25 -6.55
C PHE A 47 1.40 -1.20 -7.63
N ASN A 48 0.71 -1.61 -8.69
CA ASN A 48 0.24 -0.72 -9.74
C ASN A 48 -1.28 -0.65 -9.71
N LYS A 49 -1.83 0.49 -9.26
CA LYS A 49 -3.27 0.73 -9.20
C LYS A 49 -3.96 0.71 -10.57
N GLN A 50 -3.25 0.99 -11.67
CA GLN A 50 -3.86 0.93 -13.01
C GLN A 50 -4.18 -0.51 -13.41
N THR A 51 -3.32 -1.45 -13.04
CA THR A 51 -3.55 -2.88 -13.25
C THR A 51 -4.21 -3.55 -12.04
N ASN A 52 -4.30 -2.83 -10.92
CA ASN A 52 -4.78 -3.28 -9.62
C ASN A 52 -4.05 -4.52 -9.08
N HIS A 53 -2.76 -4.68 -9.41
CA HIS A 53 -1.96 -5.84 -9.04
C HIS A 53 -0.51 -5.46 -8.73
N CYS A 54 0.17 -6.31 -7.98
CA CYS A 54 1.62 -6.25 -7.81
C CYS A 54 2.34 -6.69 -9.08
N GLN A 55 3.25 -5.85 -9.55
CA GLN A 55 4.06 -6.09 -10.74
C GLN A 55 5.55 -5.99 -10.42
N ASN A 56 6.36 -6.55 -11.31
CA ASN A 56 7.80 -6.56 -11.17
C ASN A 56 8.38 -5.12 -11.23
N ALA A 57 9.35 -4.85 -10.37
CA ALA A 57 10.07 -3.59 -10.29
C ALA A 57 11.57 -3.83 -10.06
N MET A 58 12.39 -2.84 -10.36
CA MET A 58 13.84 -2.90 -10.11
C MET A 58 14.23 -1.87 -9.05
N TYR A 59 15.06 -2.27 -8.09
CA TYR A 59 15.59 -1.35 -7.07
C TYR A 59 17.12 -1.45 -6.97
N LYS A 60 17.78 -0.35 -6.62
CA LYS A 60 19.26 -0.31 -6.50
C LYS A 60 19.72 -0.82 -5.14
N SER A 61 19.54 0.02 -4.11
CA SER A 61 20.10 -0.22 -2.77
C SER A 61 19.05 -0.25 -1.67
N ARG A 62 18.00 0.56 -1.78
CA ARG A 62 16.91 0.64 -0.79
C ARG A 62 15.58 0.33 -1.46
N CYS A 63 14.87 -0.61 -0.86
CA CYS A 63 13.49 -0.97 -1.15
C CYS A 63 12.75 -0.87 0.17
N SER A 64 11.70 -0.06 0.21
CA SER A 64 10.94 0.20 1.43
C SER A 64 9.46 0.16 1.10
N SER A 65 8.67 -0.53 1.92
CA SER A 65 7.21 -0.60 1.78
C SER A 65 6.56 0.77 1.83
N SER A 66 7.14 1.73 2.56
CA SER A 66 6.69 3.13 2.56
C SER A 66 6.82 3.84 1.20
N GLN A 67 7.57 3.26 0.27
CA GLN A 67 7.79 3.75 -1.10
C GLN A 67 7.15 2.83 -2.14
N ASN A 68 6.27 1.91 -1.73
CA ASN A 68 5.67 0.91 -2.62
C ASN A 68 6.70 -0.05 -3.26
N CYS A 69 7.78 -0.38 -2.52
CA CYS A 69 8.79 -1.33 -2.95
C CYS A 69 8.86 -2.49 -1.96
N TYR A 70 8.73 -3.70 -2.48
CA TYR A 70 8.71 -4.94 -1.71
C TYR A 70 9.72 -5.94 -2.29
N HIS A 71 10.25 -6.82 -1.43
CA HIS A 71 11.24 -7.80 -1.86
C HIS A 71 10.60 -9.03 -2.50
N THR A 72 9.34 -9.32 -2.18
CA THR A 72 8.58 -10.46 -2.71
C THR A 72 7.21 -10.02 -3.21
N ARG A 73 6.61 -10.85 -4.07
CA ARG A 73 5.25 -10.65 -4.56
C ARG A 73 4.25 -10.69 -3.41
N ASP A 74 4.33 -11.73 -2.57
CA ASP A 74 3.42 -11.95 -1.45
C ASP A 74 3.43 -10.76 -0.49
N GLU A 75 4.62 -10.24 -0.13
CA GLU A 75 4.74 -9.05 0.72
C GLU A 75 4.03 -7.84 0.10
N CYS A 76 4.15 -7.65 -1.22
CA CYS A 76 3.43 -6.59 -1.92
C CYS A 76 1.92 -6.81 -1.87
N GLU A 77 1.44 -8.03 -2.15
CA GLU A 77 0.02 -8.35 -2.20
C GLU A 77 -0.64 -8.24 -0.82
N GLU A 78 -0.01 -8.77 0.23
CA GLU A 78 -0.48 -8.65 1.61
C GLU A 78 -0.60 -7.20 2.08
N HIS A 79 0.21 -6.28 1.53
CA HIS A 79 0.19 -4.86 1.90
C HIS A 79 -0.75 -4.01 1.04
N CYS A 80 -0.94 -4.40 -0.22
CA CYS A 80 -1.49 -3.51 -1.23
C CYS A 80 -2.57 -4.11 -2.12
N ASP A 81 -2.62 -5.43 -2.31
CA ASP A 81 -3.62 -6.06 -3.17
C ASP A 81 -4.98 -6.12 -2.45
N PRO A 82 -6.03 -5.47 -2.99
CA PRO A 82 -7.32 -5.41 -2.33
C PRO A 82 -7.94 -6.78 -2.09
N GLU A 83 -7.77 -7.74 -3.01
CA GLU A 83 -8.37 -9.07 -2.89
C GLU A 83 -7.70 -9.87 -1.77
N VAL A 84 -6.37 -9.82 -1.69
CA VAL A 84 -5.61 -10.47 -0.61
C VAL A 84 -5.91 -9.81 0.73
N LEU A 85 -5.98 -8.48 0.79
CA LEU A 85 -6.34 -7.76 2.02
C LEU A 85 -7.74 -8.12 2.52
N GLU A 86 -8.74 -8.24 1.64
CA GLU A 86 -10.08 -8.69 2.02
C GLU A 86 -10.08 -10.13 2.51
N LEU A 87 -9.33 -11.03 1.86
CA LEU A 87 -9.17 -12.42 2.31
C LEU A 87 -8.54 -12.48 3.71
N LEU A 88 -7.46 -11.74 3.95
CA LEU A 88 -6.78 -11.71 5.25
C LEU A 88 -7.69 -11.21 6.37
N LYS A 89 -8.55 -10.22 6.11
CA LYS A 89 -9.54 -9.74 7.10
C LYS A 89 -10.58 -10.80 7.47
N GLN A 90 -10.94 -11.70 6.55
CA GLN A 90 -11.90 -12.79 6.83
C GLN A 90 -11.28 -13.93 7.65
N LEU A 91 -9.94 -14.01 7.71
CA LEU A 91 -9.21 -15.04 8.45
C LEU A 91 -8.82 -14.60 9.88
N GLN A 92 -9.11 -13.35 10.25
CA GLN A 92 -8.84 -12.75 11.56
C GLN A 92 -10.11 -12.72 12.43
#